data_AF-A0A914NCB3-F1
#
_entry.id   AF-A0A914NCB3-F1
#
_cell.length_a   1.000
_cell.length_b   1.000
_cell.length_c   1.000
_cell.angle_alpha   90.00
_cell.angle_beta   90.00
_cell.angle_gamma   90.00
#
_symmetry.space_group_name_H-M   'P 1'
#
loop_
_entity.id
_entity.type
_entity.pdbx_description
1 polymer ?
#
loop_
_entity_poly.entity_id
_entity_poly.type
_entity_poly.pdbx_seq_one_letter_code
_entity_poly.pdbx_strand_id
1 'polypeptide(L)'
;MDLSAMMPIIYLRGLLLLLLSFSTLYSTRALKVYLLDTLNATSELNWRTYSNQDEKDGWLEETMYSRSENKNHQVYSTCNYESTHDAENWLLIPFVERGEAQRFYLHFNFTIVRCAAVEALRTSGCKETLKLYAAQFNESEEKEFVKRKNWFNETKWLVVIF
;
A
#
# COMPACT_ATOMS: atom_id res chain seq x y z
N MET A 1 -12.37 40.69 -51.42
CA MET A 1 -12.21 39.69 -50.34
C MET A 1 -13.54 39.58 -49.64
N ASP A 2 -14.35 38.58 -50.01
CA ASP A 2 -15.74 38.46 -49.53
C ASP A 2 -15.80 37.93 -48.11
N LEU A 3 -16.07 38.83 -47.17
CA LEU A 3 -16.21 38.55 -45.75
C LEU A 3 -17.41 37.63 -45.45
N SER A 4 -18.44 37.58 -46.32
CA SER A 4 -19.65 36.78 -46.12
C SER A 4 -19.42 35.26 -46.23
N ALA A 5 -18.52 34.83 -47.10
CA ALA A 5 -18.17 33.42 -47.29
C ALA A 5 -17.27 32.87 -46.17
N MET A 6 -16.58 33.75 -45.43
CA MET A 6 -15.65 33.36 -44.36
C MET A 6 -16.36 33.14 -43.02
N MET A 7 -17.47 33.82 -42.75
CA MET A 7 -18.23 33.72 -41.50
C MET A 7 -18.69 32.29 -41.15
N PRO A 8 -19.34 31.51 -42.04
CA PRO A 8 -19.80 30.15 -41.70
C PRO A 8 -18.65 29.18 -41.39
N ILE A 9 -17.49 29.36 -42.02
CA ILE A 9 -16.29 28.55 -41.78
C ILE A 9 -15.72 28.85 -40.38
N ILE A 10 -15.75 30.11 -39.96
CA ILE A 10 -15.30 30.55 -38.63
C ILE A 10 -16.22 30.01 -37.54
N TYR A 11 -17.54 30.07 -37.72
CA TYR A 11 -18.50 29.50 -36.76
C TYR A 11 -18.39 27.98 -36.65
N LEU A 12 -18.21 27.27 -37.77
CA LEU A 12 -18.06 25.81 -37.76
C LEU A 12 -16.77 25.38 -37.06
N ARG A 13 -15.66 26.08 -37.30
CA ARG A 13 -14.39 25.83 -36.59
C ARG A 13 -14.49 26.17 -35.11
N GLY A 14 -15.14 27.27 -34.76
CA GLY A 14 -15.39 27.66 -33.37
C GLY A 14 -16.25 26.64 -32.61
N LEU A 15 -17.32 26.15 -33.26
CA LEU A 15 -18.19 25.12 -32.71
C LEU A 15 -17.44 23.78 -32.54
N LEU A 16 -16.62 23.39 -33.52
CA LEU A 16 -15.80 22.18 -33.45
C LEU A 16 -14.79 22.26 -32.30
N LEU A 17 -14.12 23.40 -32.13
CA LEU A 17 -13.19 23.63 -31.01
C LEU A 17 -13.91 23.63 -29.66
N LEU A 18 -15.12 24.20 -29.58
CA LEU A 18 -15.96 24.13 -28.38
C LEU A 18 -16.36 22.70 -28.05
N LEU A 19 -16.81 21.92 -29.04
CA LEU A 19 -17.18 20.51 -28.87
C LEU A 19 -15.98 19.64 -28.47
N LEU A 20 -14.79 19.87 -29.04
CA LEU A 20 -13.55 19.20 -28.66
C LEU A 20 -13.10 19.58 -27.23
N SER A 21 -13.23 20.86 -26.86
CA SER A 21 -12.92 21.29 -25.48
C SER A 21 -13.89 20.66 -24.48
N PHE A 22 -15.18 20.61 -24.81
CA PHE A 22 -16.19 20.00 -23.96
C PHE A 22 -15.94 18.49 -23.82
N SER A 23 -15.62 17.77 -24.90
CA SER A 23 -15.32 16.34 -24.83
C SER A 23 -14.06 16.02 -24.01
N THR A 24 -13.01 16.84 -24.10
CA THR A 24 -11.81 16.67 -23.26
C THR A 24 -12.07 16.92 -21.77
N LEU A 25 -12.98 17.84 -21.42
CA LEU A 25 -13.38 18.11 -20.02
C LEU A 25 -14.12 16.92 -19.39
N TYR A 26 -14.94 16.18 -20.15
CA TYR A 26 -15.62 14.98 -19.64
C TYR A 26 -14.69 13.77 -19.48
N SER A 27 -13.54 13.76 -20.14
CA SER A 27 -12.66 12.58 -20.20
C SER A 27 -11.62 12.49 -19.08
N THR A 28 -11.56 13.47 -18.16
CA THR A 28 -10.57 13.49 -17.07
C THR A 28 -11.19 13.08 -15.73
N ARG A 29 -11.76 11.88 -15.66
CA ARG A 29 -12.14 11.28 -14.37
C ARG A 29 -10.99 10.40 -13.87
N ALA A 30 -10.37 10.79 -12.76
CA ALA A 30 -9.48 9.91 -12.02
C ALA A 30 -10.32 8.86 -11.29
N LEU A 31 -10.27 7.60 -11.74
CA LEU A 31 -10.97 6.49 -11.08
C LEU A 31 -10.12 5.98 -9.91
N LYS A 32 -10.69 5.97 -8.70
CA LYS A 32 -10.09 5.26 -7.56
C LYS A 32 -10.41 3.77 -7.70
N VAL A 33 -9.37 2.95 -7.84
CA VAL A 33 -9.48 1.48 -7.88
C VAL A 33 -8.71 0.91 -6.70
N TYR A 34 -9.33 0.00 -5.96
CA TYR A 34 -8.67 -0.75 -4.90
C TYR A 34 -7.91 -1.93 -5.52
N LEU A 35 -6.58 -1.91 -5.42
CA LEU A 35 -5.73 -2.98 -5.94
C LEU A 35 -5.48 -4.08 -4.89
N LEU A 36 -5.53 -3.71 -3.60
CA LEU A 36 -5.49 -4.62 -2.46
C LEU A 36 -6.33 -4.01 -1.33
N ASP A 37 -7.25 -4.80 -0.76
CA ASP A 37 -8.14 -4.37 0.31
C ASP A 37 -8.33 -5.49 1.35
N THR A 38 -7.70 -5.32 2.51
CA THR A 38 -7.78 -6.29 3.61
C THR A 38 -9.07 -6.16 4.43
N LEU A 39 -9.79 -5.03 4.35
CA LEU A 39 -11.03 -4.85 5.10
C LEU A 39 -12.14 -5.78 4.60
N ASN A 40 -12.04 -6.24 3.36
CA ASN A 40 -12.99 -7.13 2.70
C ASN A 40 -12.48 -8.56 2.54
N ALA A 41 -11.38 -8.94 3.18
CA ALA A 41 -10.90 -10.31 3.20
C ALA A 41 -11.96 -11.25 3.81
N THR A 42 -12.24 -12.35 3.11
CA THR A 42 -13.20 -13.38 3.55
C THR A 42 -12.51 -14.62 4.14
N SER A 43 -11.19 -14.67 4.05
CA SER A 43 -10.32 -15.74 4.55
C SER A 43 -9.06 -15.13 5.14
N GLU A 44 -8.20 -16.00 5.68
CA GLU A 44 -6.82 -15.66 6.03
C GLU A 44 -6.09 -14.99 4.84
N LEU A 45 -5.24 -14.04 5.17
CA LEU A 45 -4.37 -13.28 4.27
C LEU A 45 -3.13 -14.09 3.89
N ASN A 46 -2.56 -14.85 4.83
CA ASN A 46 -1.42 -15.74 4.65
C ASN A 46 -0.21 -15.06 3.98
N TRP A 47 0.10 -13.85 4.42
CA TRP A 47 1.25 -13.07 4.00
C TRP A 47 2.54 -13.66 4.56
N ARG A 48 3.64 -13.38 3.86
CA ARG A 48 4.94 -13.95 4.21
C ARG A 48 5.60 -13.13 5.32
N THR A 49 6.11 -13.82 6.32
CA THR A 49 6.81 -13.20 7.46
C THR A 49 8.26 -13.65 7.53
N TYR A 50 9.09 -12.86 8.19
CA TYR A 50 10.44 -13.23 8.58
C TYR A 50 10.76 -12.60 9.94
N SER A 51 11.52 -13.32 10.75
CA SER A 51 12.04 -12.87 12.03
C SER A 51 13.50 -13.31 12.13
N ASN A 52 14.36 -12.44 12.66
CA ASN A 52 15.74 -12.78 12.98
C ASN A 52 15.88 -13.56 14.31
N GLN A 53 14.76 -13.81 15.01
CA GLN A 53 14.68 -14.57 16.26
C GLN A 53 13.92 -15.89 16.01
N ASP A 54 12.78 -16.10 16.66
CA ASP A 54 11.85 -17.21 16.34
C ASP A 54 10.77 -16.73 15.36
N GLU A 55 10.25 -17.64 14.53
CA GLU A 55 9.13 -17.36 13.62
C GLU A 55 7.88 -16.92 14.38
N LYS A 56 7.66 -17.46 15.59
CA LYS A 56 6.55 -17.11 16.48
C LYS A 56 6.69 -15.71 17.09
N ASP A 57 7.91 -15.19 17.11
CA ASP A 57 8.23 -13.87 17.67
C ASP A 57 8.16 -12.75 16.61
N GLY A 58 7.83 -13.12 15.37
CA GLY A 58 7.67 -12.24 14.22
C GLY A 58 6.31 -11.54 14.15
N TRP A 59 5.84 -11.35 12.93
CA TRP A 59 4.47 -10.95 12.66
C TRP A 59 3.55 -12.16 12.71
N LEU A 60 2.42 -12.05 13.40
CA LEU A 60 1.41 -13.09 13.52
C LEU A 60 0.10 -12.60 12.92
N GLU A 61 -0.53 -13.47 12.13
CA GLU A 61 -1.88 -13.20 11.63
C GLU A 61 -2.92 -13.53 12.69
N GLU A 62 -3.83 -12.59 12.94
CA GLU A 62 -4.88 -12.71 13.94
C GLU A 62 -6.22 -12.23 13.39
N THR A 63 -7.31 -12.81 13.91
CA THR A 63 -8.65 -12.32 13.63
C THR A 63 -9.07 -11.32 14.71
N MET A 64 -9.25 -10.07 14.34
CA MET A 64 -9.72 -9.00 15.21
C MET A 64 -11.19 -8.67 14.93
N TYR A 65 -12.03 -8.72 15.96
CA TYR A 65 -13.43 -8.31 15.86
C TYR A 65 -13.58 -6.79 16.00
N SER A 66 -14.07 -6.14 14.96
CA SER A 66 -14.46 -4.72 14.96
C SER A 66 -15.91 -4.58 15.42
N ARG A 67 -16.12 -3.96 16.59
CA ARG A 67 -17.46 -3.69 17.11
C ARG A 67 -18.20 -2.63 16.30
N SER A 68 -17.51 -1.61 15.77
CA SER A 68 -18.13 -0.54 14.98
C SER A 68 -18.69 -1.05 13.65
N GLU A 69 -18.01 -2.02 13.05
CA GLU A 69 -18.41 -2.63 11.77
C GLU A 69 -19.18 -3.94 11.97
N ASN A 70 -19.25 -4.45 13.20
CA ASN A 70 -19.78 -5.77 13.54
C ASN A 70 -19.20 -6.87 12.63
N LYS A 71 -17.88 -6.82 12.40
CA LYS A 71 -17.18 -7.65 11.41
C LYS A 71 -15.82 -8.10 11.95
N ASN A 72 -15.40 -9.30 11.55
CA ASN A 72 -14.05 -9.80 11.78
C ASN A 72 -13.11 -9.32 10.67
N HIS A 73 -11.93 -8.82 11.05
CA HIS A 73 -10.86 -8.45 10.13
C HIS A 73 -9.64 -9.33 10.39
N GLN A 74 -8.95 -9.73 9.32
CA GLN A 74 -7.62 -10.33 9.45
C GLN A 74 -6.59 -9.21 9.59
N VAL A 75 -5.78 -9.29 10.63
CA VAL A 75 -4.77 -8.29 10.97
C VAL A 75 -3.44 -8.97 11.25
N TYR A 76 -2.35 -8.22 11.12
CA TYR A 76 -1.03 -8.66 11.57
C TYR A 76 -0.62 -7.90 12.82
N SER A 77 -0.18 -8.61 13.85
CA SER A 77 0.34 -8.04 15.09
C SER A 77 1.74 -8.59 15.40
N THR A 78 2.52 -7.82 16.15
CA THR A 78 3.82 -8.24 16.67
C THR A 78 4.06 -7.52 17.99
N CYS A 79 4.47 -8.24 19.03
CA CYS A 79 4.70 -7.70 20.37
C CYS A 79 5.74 -8.52 21.12
N ASN A 80 6.96 -8.55 20.60
CA ASN A 80 8.06 -9.25 21.26
C ASN A 80 8.72 -8.37 22.35
N TYR A 81 8.06 -8.27 23.50
CA TYR A 81 8.53 -7.46 24.64
C TYR A 81 9.77 -8.05 25.34
N GLU A 82 10.01 -9.36 25.18
CA GLU A 82 11.14 -10.08 25.78
C GLU A 82 12.42 -9.96 24.95
N SER A 83 12.34 -9.43 23.73
CA SER A 83 13.50 -9.18 22.89
C SER A 83 14.46 -8.18 23.56
N THR A 84 15.53 -8.71 24.12
CA THR A 84 16.69 -7.94 24.61
C THR A 84 17.61 -7.47 23.47
N HIS A 85 17.22 -7.74 22.22
CA HIS A 85 17.98 -7.53 20.99
C HIS A 85 17.17 -6.74 19.96
N ASP A 86 17.87 -6.12 18.99
CA ASP A 86 17.25 -5.45 17.83
C ASP A 86 16.44 -6.48 16.99
N ALA A 87 15.16 -6.62 17.32
CA ALA A 87 14.23 -7.48 16.60
C ALA A 87 14.01 -6.95 15.18
N GLU A 88 14.17 -7.82 14.20
CA GLU A 88 14.02 -7.51 12.79
C GLU A 88 12.90 -8.36 12.19
N ASN A 89 11.67 -7.88 12.37
CA ASN A 89 10.44 -8.57 11.96
C ASN A 89 9.91 -7.97 10.66
N TRP A 90 9.91 -8.76 9.59
CA TRP A 90 9.42 -8.37 8.27
C TRP A 90 8.07 -9.00 7.95
N LEU A 91 7.19 -8.20 7.34
CA LEU A 91 5.91 -8.63 6.78
C LEU A 91 5.86 -8.23 5.31
N LEU A 92 5.68 -9.21 4.43
CA LEU A 92 5.63 -9.01 2.99
C LEU A 92 4.21 -9.22 2.47
N ILE A 93 3.59 -8.13 2.00
CA ILE A 93 2.31 -8.16 1.31
C ILE A 93 2.43 -8.88 -0.04
N PRO A 94 1.34 -9.43 -0.60
CA PRO A 94 1.36 -10.04 -1.93
C PRO A 94 1.75 -9.03 -3.00
N PHE A 95 2.24 -9.54 -4.12
CA PHE A 95 2.47 -8.73 -5.31
C PHE A 95 1.16 -8.07 -5.75
N VAL A 96 1.20 -6.74 -5.93
CA VAL A 96 0.06 -5.95 -6.35
C VAL A 96 0.26 -5.51 -7.79
N GLU A 97 -0.54 -6.05 -8.70
CA GLU A 97 -0.51 -5.65 -10.10
C GLU A 97 -0.96 -4.19 -10.26
N ARG A 98 -0.09 -3.36 -10.84
CA ARG A 98 -0.35 -1.93 -11.00
C ARG A 98 -1.39 -1.60 -12.08
N GLY A 99 -1.58 -2.50 -13.04
CA GLY A 99 -2.31 -2.21 -14.28
C GLY A 99 -1.78 -0.94 -14.97
N GLU A 100 -2.68 0.01 -15.25
CA GLU A 100 -2.35 1.31 -15.85
C GLU A 100 -2.04 2.40 -14.81
N ALA A 101 -2.04 2.07 -13.50
CA ALA A 101 -1.82 3.06 -12.46
C ALA A 101 -0.38 3.61 -12.50
N GLN A 102 -0.28 4.93 -12.38
CA GLN A 102 0.99 5.67 -12.28
C GLN A 102 1.32 6.07 -10.84
N ARG A 103 0.32 6.06 -9.94
CA ARG A 103 0.48 6.43 -8.54
C ARG A 103 -0.30 5.48 -7.66
N PHE A 104 0.35 5.06 -6.58
CA PHE A 104 -0.25 4.25 -5.53
C PHE A 104 -0.56 5.12 -4.33
N TYR A 105 -1.71 4.86 -3.71
CA TYR A 105 -2.07 5.42 -2.42
C TYR A 105 -2.20 4.27 -1.45
N LEU A 106 -1.44 4.33 -0.36
CA LEU A 106 -1.48 3.34 0.71
C LEU A 106 -2.29 3.93 1.85
N HIS A 107 -3.37 3.25 2.20
CA HIS A 107 -4.14 3.54 3.40
C HIS A 107 -3.96 2.35 4.32
N PHE A 108 -3.21 2.54 5.41
CA PHE A 108 -2.96 1.50 6.39
C PHE A 108 -3.34 2.04 7.77
N ASN A 109 -4.14 1.26 8.50
CA ASN A 109 -4.56 1.57 9.84
C ASN A 109 -3.78 0.68 10.80
N PHE A 110 -3.18 1.27 11.83
CA PHE A 110 -2.37 0.54 12.80
C PHE A 110 -2.51 1.16 14.19
N THR A 111 -2.23 0.35 15.21
CA THR A 111 -2.15 0.78 16.61
C THR A 111 -0.75 0.46 17.11
N ILE A 112 -0.10 1.40 17.80
CA ILE A 112 1.19 1.19 18.46
C ILE A 112 1.01 1.39 19.96
N VAL A 113 1.54 0.45 20.73
CA VAL A 113 1.67 0.58 22.18
C VAL A 113 2.87 1.46 22.47
N ARG A 114 2.67 2.52 23.27
CA ARG A 114 3.77 3.37 23.73
C ARG A 114 4.66 2.57 24.68
N CYS A 115 5.97 2.58 24.47
CA CYS A 115 6.97 1.94 25.33
C CYS A 115 6.84 2.42 26.78
N ALA A 116 6.58 3.72 26.98
CA ALA A 116 6.39 4.30 28.31
C ALA A 116 5.10 3.84 29.01
N ALA A 117 4.12 3.31 28.27
CA ALA A 117 2.83 2.90 28.83
C ALA A 117 2.86 1.50 29.45
N VAL A 118 3.91 0.71 29.21
CA VAL A 118 4.06 -0.65 29.72
C VAL A 118 5.39 -0.75 30.46
N GLU A 119 5.34 -1.03 31.77
CA GLU A 119 6.54 -1.02 32.62
C GLU A 119 7.61 -2.00 32.11
N ALA A 120 7.19 -3.17 31.59
CA ALA A 120 8.09 -4.16 31.00
C ALA A 120 8.82 -3.68 29.74
N LEU A 121 8.35 -2.63 29.06
CA LEU A 121 8.94 -2.08 27.83
C LEU A 121 9.88 -0.90 28.07
N ARG A 122 9.98 -0.37 29.31
CA ARG A 122 10.71 0.87 29.60
C ARG A 122 12.23 0.72 29.58
N THR A 123 12.74 -0.50 29.69
CA THR A 123 14.18 -0.81 29.78
C THR A 123 14.67 -1.69 28.62
N SER A 124 13.78 -2.11 27.72
CA SER A 124 14.11 -2.89 26.52
C SER A 124 14.35 -1.98 25.31
N GLY A 125 14.91 -2.51 24.23
CA GLY A 125 15.11 -1.82 22.94
C GLY A 125 13.82 -1.46 22.19
N CYS A 126 12.76 -1.11 22.93
CA CYS A 126 11.41 -0.89 22.44
C CYS A 126 11.35 0.19 21.35
N LYS A 127 10.53 -0.06 20.32
CA LYS A 127 10.28 0.82 19.19
C LYS A 127 8.80 1.19 19.12
N GLU A 128 8.51 2.46 18.87
CA GLU A 128 7.15 2.99 18.71
C GLU A 128 6.87 3.38 17.24
N THR A 129 7.63 2.81 16.31
CA THR A 129 7.56 3.16 14.88
C THR A 129 7.73 1.90 14.03
N LEU A 130 7.04 1.86 12.89
CA LEU A 130 7.25 0.87 11.83
C LEU A 130 7.86 1.55 10.60
N LYS A 131 8.66 0.81 9.85
CA LYS A 131 9.18 1.25 8.55
C LYS A 131 8.37 0.61 7.43
N LEU A 132 8.03 1.38 6.41
CA LEU A 132 7.40 0.88 5.20
C LEU A 132 8.37 0.93 4.03
N TYR A 133 8.35 -0.15 3.25
CA TYR A 133 9.25 -0.39 2.13
C TYR A 133 8.45 -0.73 0.87
N ALA A 134 8.97 -0.32 -0.29
CA ALA A 134 8.39 -0.68 -1.58
C ALA A 134 9.49 -0.98 -2.61
N ALA A 135 9.18 -1.88 -3.53
CA ALA A 135 10.00 -2.17 -4.71
C ALA A 135 9.07 -2.49 -5.88
N GLN A 136 9.53 -2.17 -7.09
CA GLN A 136 8.81 -2.47 -8.32
C GLN A 136 9.51 -3.60 -9.04
N PHE A 137 8.72 -4.58 -9.49
CA PHE A 137 9.19 -5.75 -10.20
C PHE A 137 8.26 -6.01 -11.39
N ASN A 138 8.80 -6.58 -12.46
CA ASN A 138 7.98 -7.36 -13.39
C ASN A 138 7.67 -8.75 -12.81
N GLU A 139 6.73 -9.49 -13.41
CA GLU A 139 6.25 -10.76 -12.87
C GLU A 139 7.37 -11.82 -12.74
N SER A 140 8.33 -11.85 -13.67
CA SER A 140 9.48 -12.77 -13.59
C SER A 140 10.45 -12.41 -12.47
N GLU A 141 10.70 -11.11 -12.28
CA GLU A 141 11.59 -10.59 -11.24
C GLU A 141 11.01 -10.82 -9.85
N GLU A 142 9.69 -10.68 -9.68
CA GLU A 142 9.01 -10.94 -8.41
C GLU A 142 9.19 -12.40 -8.00
N LYS A 143 8.93 -13.35 -8.90
CA LYS A 143 9.07 -14.78 -8.62
C LYS A 143 10.49 -15.13 -8.21
N GLU A 144 11.48 -14.50 -8.84
CA GLU A 144 12.88 -14.69 -8.48
C GLU A 144 13.21 -14.04 -7.13
N PHE A 145 12.79 -12.79 -6.93
CA PHE A 145 13.02 -12.03 -5.71
C PHE A 145 12.49 -12.76 -4.47
N VAL A 146 11.26 -13.26 -4.56
CA VAL A 146 10.56 -13.98 -3.51
C VAL A 146 11.15 -15.38 -3.29
N LYS A 147 11.73 -16.02 -4.31
CA LYS A 147 12.45 -17.30 -4.16
C LYS A 147 13.79 -17.15 -3.43
N ARG A 148 14.44 -15.99 -3.54
CA ARG A 148 15.68 -15.73 -2.82
C ARG A 148 15.37 -15.66 -1.33
N LYS A 149 16.01 -16.50 -0.50
CA LYS A 149 15.83 -16.55 0.97
C LYS A 149 16.37 -15.33 1.73
N ASN A 150 16.44 -14.17 1.08
CA ASN A 150 16.97 -12.91 1.63
C ASN A 150 16.18 -11.70 1.08
N TRP A 151 14.88 -11.89 0.83
CA TRP A 151 13.96 -10.82 0.42
C TRP A 151 13.79 -9.75 1.51
N PHE A 152 14.00 -10.11 2.78
CA PHE A 152 13.99 -9.22 3.95
C PHE A 152 15.23 -8.32 4.08
N ASN A 153 16.10 -8.25 3.06
CA ASN A 153 17.26 -7.36 3.11
C ASN A 153 16.84 -5.92 2.79
N GLU A 154 16.96 -5.01 3.76
CA GLU A 154 16.60 -3.58 3.66
C GLU A 154 17.21 -2.89 2.41
N THR A 155 18.43 -3.25 1.99
CA THR A 155 19.10 -2.58 0.86
C THR A 155 18.46 -2.84 -0.50
N LYS A 156 17.51 -3.78 -0.57
CA LYS A 156 16.78 -4.11 -1.80
C LYS A 156 15.48 -3.32 -1.96
N TRP A 157 15.13 -2.53 -0.96
CA TRP A 157 13.87 -1.81 -0.91
C TRP A 157 14.07 -0.30 -0.92
N LEU A 158 13.07 0.41 -1.43
CA LEU A 158 12.96 1.86 -1.28
C LEU A 158 12.15 2.16 -0.02
N VAL A 159 12.67 3.01 0.85
CA VAL A 159 11.93 3.51 2.02
C VAL A 159 10.78 4.39 1.53
N VAL A 160 9.56 4.06 1.94
CA VAL A 160 8.40 4.90 1.71
C VAL A 160 8.34 5.92 2.84
N ILE A 161 8.72 7.16 2.54
CA ILE A 161 8.64 8.28 3.49
C ILE A 161 7.23 8.86 3.43
N PHE A 162 6.58 8.98 4.60
CA PHE A 162 5.31 9.67 4.78
C PHE A 162 5.53 11.10 5.25
#